data_AF-A0A673GD21-F1
#
_entry.id   AF-A0A673GD21-F1
#
_cell.length_a   1.000
_cell.length_b   1.000
_cell.length_c   1.000
_cell.angle_alpha   90.00
_cell.angle_beta   90.00
_cell.angle_gamma   90.00
#
_symmetry.space_group_name_H-M   'P 1'
#
loop_
_entity.id
_entity.type
_entity.pdbx_description
1 polymer ?
#
loop_
_entity_poly.entity_id
_entity_poly.type
_entity_poly.pdbx_seq_one_letter_code
_entity_poly.pdbx_strand_id
1 'polypeptide(L)' 'MGNEISYPLKPFLVETDKDAFWNRSLAIINRMSSKMLQLNSDPHYFTQVFADLKNESQ' A
#
# COMPACT_ATOMS: atom_id res chain seq x y z
N MET A 1 -1.80 5.35 -7.07
CA MET A 1 -3.10 4.74 -7.40
C MET A 1 -3.04 4.26 -8.83
N GLY A 2 -3.42 3.01 -9.11
CA GLY A 2 -3.35 2.48 -10.46
C GLY A 2 -4.36 3.14 -11.40
N ASN A 3 -3.96 3.43 -12.63
CA ASN A 3 -4.86 3.96 -13.66
C ASN A 3 -5.69 2.85 -14.33
N GLU A 4 -5.24 1.59 -14.21
CA GLU A 4 -5.91 0.43 -14.79
C GLU A 4 -6.99 -0.12 -13.86
N ILE A 5 -8.03 -0.72 -14.45
CA ILE A 5 -9.15 -1.31 -13.69
C ILE A 5 -8.76 -2.59 -12.93
N SER A 6 -7.71 -3.30 -13.35
CA SER A 6 -7.25 -4.52 -12.69
C SER A 6 -5.77 -4.78 -12.98
N TYR A 7 -5.11 -5.48 -12.05
CA TYR A 7 -3.73 -5.92 -12.18
C TYR A 7 -3.66 -7.44 -12.01
N PRO A 8 -2.91 -8.18 -12.87
CA PRO A 8 -2.79 -9.62 -12.74
C PRO A 8 -2.03 -9.98 -11.46
N LEU A 9 -2.40 -11.09 -10.80
CA LEU A 9 -1.74 -11.56 -9.56
C LEU A 9 -0.31 -12.07 -9.79
N LYS A 10 -0.06 -12.72 -10.94
CA LYS A 10 1.17 -13.46 -11.23
C LYS A 10 2.47 -12.68 -10.97
N PRO A 11 2.59 -11.37 -11.26
CA PRO A 11 3.80 -10.60 -10.97
C PRO A 11 4.05 -10.35 -9.47
N PHE A 12 3.03 -10.45 -8.62
CA PHE A 12 3.09 -10.11 -7.19
C PHE A 12 3.16 -11.35 -6.28
N LEU A 13 2.77 -12.52 -6.80
CA LEU A 13 2.79 -13.77 -6.06
C LEU A 13 4.15 -14.45 -6.20
N VAL A 14 5.03 -14.20 -5.22
CA VAL A 14 6.31 -14.90 -5.05
C VAL A 14 6.22 -16.08 -4.10
N GLU A 15 5.18 -16.10 -3.26
CA GLU A 15 4.89 -17.15 -2.28
C GLU A 15 4.20 -18.34 -2.95
N THR A 16 4.51 -19.56 -2.49
CA THR A 16 3.87 -20.79 -3.00
C THR A 16 2.43 -20.92 -2.53
N ASP A 17 2.11 -20.32 -1.37
CA ASP A 17 0.79 -20.32 -0.76
C ASP A 17 -0.01 -19.07 -1.16
N LYS A 18 -1.07 -19.28 -1.93
CA LYS A 18 -1.99 -18.21 -2.38
C LYS A 18 -2.88 -17.68 -1.26
N ASP A 19 -3.23 -18.53 -0.30
CA ASP A 19 -4.14 -18.13 0.78
C ASP A 19 -3.43 -17.19 1.75
N ALA A 20 -2.14 -17.43 1.99
CA ALA A 20 -1.29 -16.50 2.75
C ALA A 20 -1.26 -15.10 2.13
N PHE A 21 -1.09 -15.00 0.80
CA PHE A 21 -1.10 -13.72 0.07
C PHE A 21 -2.43 -12.96 0.26
N TRP A 22 -3.57 -13.65 0.11
CA TRP A 22 -4.89 -13.02 0.25
C TRP A 22 -5.20 -12.64 1.70
N ASN A 23 -4.86 -13.49 2.66
CA ASN A 23 -5.00 -13.17 4.09
C ASN A 23 -4.19 -11.94 4.47
N ARG A 24 -2.93 -11.85 4.00
CA ARG A 24 -2.09 -10.65 4.20
C ARG A 24 -2.69 -9.41 3.54
N SER A 25 -3.22 -9.55 2.32
CA SER A 25 -3.86 -8.44 1.60
C SER A 25 -5.05 -7.87 2.39
N LEU A 26 -5.93 -8.74 2.90
CA LEU A 26 -7.05 -8.33 3.75
C LEU A 26 -6.59 -7.68 5.07
N ALA A 27 -5.56 -8.23 5.71
CA ALA A 27 -4.99 -7.66 6.93
C ALA A 27 -4.41 -6.26 6.72
N ILE A 28 -3.71 -6.04 5.60
CA ILE A 28 -3.17 -4.71 5.24
C ILE A 28 -4.31 -3.73 4.97
N ILE A 29 -5.33 -4.12 4.21
CA ILE A 29 -6.49 -3.27 3.93
C ILE A 29 -7.17 -2.83 5.23
N ASN A 30 -7.44 -3.78 6.13
CA ASN A 30 -8.07 -3.50 7.42
C ASN A 30 -7.26 -2.52 8.28
N ARG A 31 -5.93 -2.65 8.28
CA ARG A 31 -5.05 -1.78 9.08
C ARG A 31 -4.78 -0.42 8.43
N MET A 32 -4.67 -0.36 7.11
CA MET A 32 -4.11 0.79 6.38
C MET A 32 -5.13 1.61 5.61
N SER A 33 -6.35 1.11 5.37
CA SER A 33 -7.39 1.78 4.58
C SER A 33 -7.60 3.25 4.97
N SER A 34 -7.70 3.56 6.27
CA SER A 34 -7.85 4.93 6.75
C SER A 34 -6.65 5.82 6.39
N LYS A 35 -5.42 5.31 6.54
CA LYS A 35 -4.20 6.05 6.21
C LYS A 35 -4.04 6.22 4.70
N MET A 36 -4.44 5.21 3.92
CA MET A 36 -4.45 5.27 2.46
C MET A 36 -5.39 6.37 1.98
N LEU A 37 -6.60 6.48 2.56
CA LEU A 37 -7.51 7.59 2.25
C LEU A 37 -6.94 8.94 2.71
N GLN A 38 -6.43 9.01 3.95
CA GLN A 38 -5.85 10.23 4.52
C GLN A 38 -4.70 10.77 3.67
N LEU A 39 -3.83 9.91 3.15
CA LEU A 39 -2.72 10.28 2.26
C LEU A 39 -3.20 11.02 1.00
N ASN A 40 -4.42 10.74 0.54
CA ASN A 40 -5.00 11.37 -0.64
C ASN A 40 -5.88 12.58 -0.32
N SER A 41 -6.45 12.65 0.89
CA SER A 41 -7.31 13.76 1.31
C SER A 41 -6.58 14.88 2.04
N ASP A 42 -5.43 14.60 2.65
CA ASP A 42 -4.65 15.56 3.46
C ASP A 42 -3.24 15.80 2.86
N PRO A 43 -3.01 16.97 2.22
CA PRO A 43 -1.71 17.34 1.66
C PRO A 43 -0.57 17.45 2.69
N HIS A 44 -0.87 17.79 3.94
CA HIS A 44 0.16 17.88 4.99
C HIS A 44 0.63 16.49 5.39
N TYR A 45 -0.31 15.56 5.56
CA TYR A 45 0.01 14.16 5.84
C TYR A 45 0.85 13.55 4.71
N PHE A 46 0.52 13.82 3.44
CA PHE A 46 1.36 13.42 2.30
C PHE A 46 2.79 13.99 2.40
N THR A 47 2.90 15.29 2.67
CA THR A 47 4.21 15.97 2.77
C THR A 47 5.05 15.41 3.91
N GLN A 48 4.43 15.10 5.04
CA GLN A 48 5.10 14.47 6.18
C GLN A 48 5.64 13.09 5.80
N VAL A 49 4.81 12.20 5.25
CA VAL A 49 5.23 10.86 4.84
C VAL A 49 6.34 10.93 3.78
N PHE A 50 6.29 11.92 2.89
CA PHE A 50 7.33 12.15 1.89
C PHE A 50 8.67 12.63 2.51
N ALA A 51 8.62 13.50 3.51
CA ALA A 51 9.80 13.94 4.24
C ALA A 51 10.43 12.79 5.05
N ASP A 52 9.60 12.00 5.73
CA ASP A 52 10.03 10.81 6.48
C ASP A 52 10.78 9.84 5.55
N LEU A 53 10.23 9.56 4.36
CA LEU A 53 10.88 8.69 3.37
C LEU A 53 12.24 9.21 2.89
N LYS A 54 12.42 10.54 2.76
CA LYS A 54 13.72 11.11 2.39
C LYS A 54 14.76 10.91 3.49
N ASN A 55 14.33 11.01 4.74
CA ASN A 55 15.22 10.87 5.89
C ASN A 55 15.72 9.42 6.08
N GLU A 56 15.00 8.40 5.57
CA GLU A 56 15.45 7.01 5.58
C GLU A 56 16.66 6.73 4.66
N SER A 57 17.00 7.66 3.77
CA SER A 57 18.16 7.57 2.86
C SER A 57 19.41 8.32 3.34
N GLN A 58 19.32 8.99 4.49
CA GLN A 58 20.42 9.67 5.18
C GLN A 58 21.05 8.73 6.21
#